data_AF-A0A354SBE5-F1
#
_entry.id   AF-A0A354SBE5-F1
#
_cell.length_a   1.000
_cell.length_b   1.000
_cell.length_c   1.000
_cell.angle_alpha   90.00
_cell.angle_beta   90.00
_cell.angle_gamma   90.00
#
_symmetry.space_group_name_H-M   'P 1'
#
loop_
_entity.id
_entity.type
_entity.pdbx_description
1 polymer ?
#
loop_
_entity_poly.entity_id
_entity_poly.type
_entity_poly.pdbx_seq_one_letter_code
_entity_poly.pdbx_strand_id
1 'polypeptide(L)' 'TIDDSAAGLYLWTTRGEPCWQTVAWFAERGVLVTPGDFYGEAGAHHVRIALTATDEAIAQVPERLAL' A
#
# COMPACT_ATOMS: atom_id res chain seq x y z
N THR A 1 -1.96 -8.31 5.24
CA THR A 1 -3.38 -8.63 4.99
C THR A 1 -4.03 -7.43 4.32
N ILE A 2 -5.06 -7.65 3.50
CA ILE A 2 -5.97 -6.59 3.03
C ILE A 2 -7.25 -6.79 3.84
N ASP A 3 -7.67 -5.77 4.59
CA ASP A 3 -8.69 -5.97 5.61
C ASP A 3 -10.11 -5.87 5.07
N ASP A 4 -10.36 -4.91 4.17
CA ASP A 4 -11.63 -4.79 3.45
C ASP A 4 -11.43 -3.98 2.16
N SER A 5 -12.18 -4.31 1.11
CA SER A 5 -12.21 -3.58 -0.16
C SER A 5 -13.59 -3.77 -0.81
N ALA A 6 -14.63 -3.23 -0.17
CA ALA A 6 -16.01 -3.37 -0.63
C ALA A 6 -16.28 -2.75 -2.02
N ALA A 7 -15.55 -1.69 -2.40
CA ALA A 7 -15.44 -1.12 -3.75
C ALA A 7 -14.52 0.11 -3.71
N GLY A 8 -13.76 0.37 -4.78
CA GLY A 8 -13.04 1.62 -4.96
C GLY A 8 -11.70 1.48 -5.69
N LEU A 9 -11.08 2.63 -5.98
CA LEU A 9 -9.74 2.73 -6.56
C LEU A 9 -8.63 2.64 -5.49
N TYR A 10 -8.94 2.21 -4.27
CA TYR A 10 -8.00 2.20 -3.15
C TYR A 10 -8.07 0.89 -2.36
N LEU A 11 -6.90 0.33 -2.06
CA LEU A 11 -6.74 -0.79 -1.14
C LEU A 11 -6.13 -0.29 0.16
N TRP A 12 -6.68 -0.75 1.29
CA TRP A 12 -6.08 -0.58 2.61
C TRP A 12 -5.37 -1.86 3.00
N THR A 13 -4.06 -1.79 3.20
CA THR A 13 -3.22 -2.98 3.41
C THR A 13 -2.30 -2.77 4.61
N THR A 14 -1.97 -3.86 5.29
CA THR A 14 -1.09 -3.84 6.46
C THR A 14 -0.10 -5.00 6.45
N ARG A 15 1.11 -4.74 6.96
CA ARG A 15 2.13 -5.75 7.31
C ARG A 15 2.21 -6.00 8.82
N GLY A 16 1.28 -5.44 9.61
CA GLY A 16 1.28 -5.55 11.08
C GLY A 16 2.33 -4.67 11.78
N GLU A 17 2.87 -3.66 11.09
CA GLU A 17 3.92 -2.77 11.56
C GLU A 17 3.49 -1.30 11.35
N PRO A 18 4.14 -0.31 12.01
CA PRO A 18 3.83 1.10 11.79
C PRO A 18 3.90 1.48 10.30
N CYS A 19 2.93 2.25 9.81
CA CYS A 19 2.73 2.44 8.37
C CYS A 19 3.96 3.00 7.65
N TRP A 20 4.77 3.83 8.31
CA TRP A 20 6.00 4.39 7.73
C TRP A 20 7.08 3.34 7.47
N GLN A 21 7.13 2.25 8.24
CA GLN A 21 8.03 1.13 7.93
C GLN A 21 7.59 0.42 6.65
N THR A 22 6.28 0.20 6.50
CA THR A 22 5.72 -0.35 5.26
C THR A 22 5.92 0.60 4.07
N VAL A 23 5.78 1.92 4.25
CA VAL A 23 6.08 2.92 3.20
C VAL A 23 7.54 2.79 2.74
N ALA A 24 8.48 2.73 3.68
CA ALA A 24 9.90 2.56 3.36
C ALA A 24 10.16 1.24 2.61
N TRP A 25 9.54 0.13 3.05
CA TRP A 25 9.63 -1.17 2.40
C TRP A 25 9.14 -1.17 0.95
N PHE A 26 8.03 -0.47 0.65
CA PHE A 26 7.55 -0.27 -0.72
C PHE A 26 8.49 0.63 -1.54
N ALA A 27 9.02 1.70 -0.94
CA ALA A 27 9.90 2.64 -1.62
C ALA A 27 11.22 1.97 -2.06
N GLU A 28 11.80 1.09 -1.24
CA GLU A 28 12.96 0.26 -1.58
C GLU A 28 12.72 -0.61 -2.82
N ARG A 29 11.45 -0.97 -3.07
CA ARG A 29 11.00 -1.79 -4.21
C ARG A 29 10.48 -0.96 -5.38
N GLY A 30 10.68 0.37 -5.33
CA GLY A 30 10.26 1.28 -6.40
C GLY A 30 8.75 1.43 -6.52
N VAL A 31 8.01 1.29 -5.43
CA VAL A 31 6.55 1.48 -5.37
C VAL A 31 6.23 2.57 -4.35
N LEU A 32 5.37 3.51 -4.74
CA LEU A 32 4.93 4.58 -3.85
C LEU A 32 3.53 4.25 -3.31
N VAL A 33 3.37 4.38 -2.00
CA VAL A 33 2.10 4.18 -1.29
C VAL A 33 1.85 5.32 -0.32
N THR A 34 0.59 5.53 0.09
CA THR A 34 0.24 6.58 1.06
C THR A 34 0.28 6.02 2.49
N PRO A 35 0.97 6.67 3.45
CA PRO A 35 0.91 6.29 4.86
C PRO A 35 -0.50 6.46 5.41
N GLY A 36 -0.95 5.50 6.22
CA GLY A 36 -2.26 5.54 6.87
C GLY A 36 -2.36 6.55 8.00
N ASP A 37 -1.24 6.99 8.60
CA ASP A 37 -1.19 8.08 9.60
C ASP A 37 -1.92 9.36 9.15
N PHE A 38 -1.97 9.63 7.84
CA PHE A 38 -2.70 10.78 7.28
C PHE A 38 -4.22 10.70 7.49
N TYR A 39 -4.73 9.54 7.90
CA TYR A 39 -6.15 9.25 8.10
C TYR A 39 -6.50 8.99 9.58
N GLY A 40 -5.57 9.29 10.50
CA GLY A 40 -5.77 9.18 11.94
C GLY A 40 -5.29 7.86 12.54
N GLU A 41 -5.47 7.71 13.87
CA GLU A 41 -4.91 6.61 14.67
C GLU A 41 -5.28 5.22 14.13
N ALA A 42 -6.50 5.05 13.62
CA ALA A 42 -6.96 3.80 13.04
C ALA A 42 -6.13 3.36 11.81
N GLY A 43 -5.48 4.30 11.12
CA GLY A 43 -4.63 4.03 9.96
C GLY A 43 -3.15 3.82 10.30
N ALA A 44 -2.74 3.93 11.57
CA ALA A 44 -1.32 3.99 11.94
C ALA A 44 -0.49 2.75 11.56
N HIS A 45 -1.15 1.63 11.25
CA HIS A 45 -0.52 0.37 10.84
C HIS A 45 -0.86 -0.02 9.40
N HIS A 46 -1.48 0.87 8.63
CA HIS A 46 -1.91 0.60 7.26
C HIS A 46 -1.29 1.55 6.27
N VAL A 47 -1.17 1.10 5.03
CA VAL A 47 -0.93 1.96 3.87
C VAL A 47 -2.14 1.92 2.96
N ARG A 48 -2.37 3.01 2.24
CA ARG A 48 -3.38 3.10 1.19
C ARG A 48 -2.70 3.03 -0.17
N ILE A 49 -3.12 2.08 -1.00
CA ILE A 49 -2.60 1.86 -2.35
C ILE A 49 -3.65 2.32 -3.35
N ALA A 50 -3.30 3.23 -4.26
CA ALA A 50 -4.18 3.69 -5.32
C ALA A 50 -4.05 2.81 -6.57
N LEU A 51 -5.16 2.24 -7.02
CA LEU A 51 -5.28 1.43 -8.24
C LEU A 51 -5.65 2.32 -9.44
N THR A 52 -4.89 3.40 -9.65
CA THR A 52 -5.15 4.42 -10.68
C THR A 52 -4.06 4.50 -11.75
N ALA A 53 -3.03 3.67 -11.64
CA ALA A 53 -2.02 3.48 -12.67
C ALA A 53 -2.57 2.58 -13.80
N THR A 54 -1.89 2.53 -14.95
CA THR A 54 -2.29 1.63 -16.04
C THR A 54 -2.09 0.17 -15.63
N ASP A 55 -2.80 -0.73 -16.29
CA ASP A 55 -2.70 -2.17 -16.05
C ASP A 55 -1.26 -2.68 -16.23
N GLU A 56 -0.51 -2.16 -17.21
CA GLU A 56 0.88 -2.53 -17.44
C GLU A 56 1.80 -2.13 -16.29
N ALA A 57 1.55 -0.98 -15.67
CA ALA A 57 2.31 -0.53 -14.51
C ALA A 57 1.95 -1.34 -13.26
N ILE A 58 0.66 -1.63 -13.06
CA ILE A 58 0.17 -2.45 -11.94
C ILE A 58 0.70 -3.89 -12.05
N ALA A 59 0.75 -4.45 -13.26
CA ALA A 59 1.24 -5.82 -13.50
C ALA A 59 2.69 -6.04 -13.08
N GLN A 60 3.52 -4.98 -13.02
CA GLN A 60 4.91 -5.07 -12.55
C GLN A 60 5.04 -5.09 -11.02
N VAL A 61 4.02 -4.66 -10.28
CA VAL A 61 4.09 -4.52 -8.82
C VAL A 61 4.37 -5.86 -8.14
N PRO A 62 3.66 -6.97 -8.43
CA PRO A 62 3.91 -8.26 -7.79
C PRO A 62 5.38 -8.72 -7.87
N GLU A 63 6.04 -8.52 -9.01
CA GLU A 63 7.44 -8.87 -9.20
C GLU A 63 8.37 -8.02 -8.33
N ARG A 64 8.10 -6.71 -8.23
CA ARG A 64 8.86 -5.79 -7.36
C ARG A 64 8.71 -6.16 -5.88
N LEU A 65 7.54 -6.64 -5.47
CA LEU A 65 7.25 -6.99 -4.06
C LEU A 65 7.89 -8.32 -3.62
N ALA A 66 8.29 -9.17 -4.57
CA ALA A 66 8.92 -10.46 -4.29
C ALA A 66 10.43 -10.37 -4.02
N LEU A 67 11.03 -9.17 -4.17
CA LEU A 67 12.42 -8.86 -3.84
C LEU A 67 12.62 -8.71 -2.31
#